data_AF-A0A955Y1A1-F1
#
_entry.id   AF-A0A955Y1A1-F1
#
_cell.length_a   1.000
_cell.length_b   1.000
_cell.length_c   1.000
_cell.angle_alpha   90.00
_cell.angle_beta   90.00
_cell.angle_gamma   90.00
#
_symmetry.space_group_name_H-M   'P 1'
#
loop_
_entity.id
_entity.type
_entity.pdbx_description
1 polymer ?
#
loop_
_entity_poly.entity_id
_entity_poly.type
_entity_poly.pdbx_seq_one_letter_code
_entity_poly.pdbx_strand_id
1 'polypeptide(L)'
;MEFSLPPELETLRNRVRAFVDSQVVPVEEQLIAQDRDGSPALLRELQDRVKGEGLWTPHLPAEYGGLGLGALGMAALFRAMGRSLVGPRVFNCDAPDQGNMELLLQAASPQIRAKYLE
;
A
#
# COMPACT_ATOMS: atom_id res chain seq x y z
N MET A 1 14.46 -24.10 -13.72
CA MET A 1 14.15 -23.24 -12.56
C MET A 1 12.71 -22.81 -12.68
N GLU A 2 11.98 -22.86 -11.58
CA GLU A 2 10.58 -22.44 -11.49
C GLU A 2 10.54 -21.02 -10.92
N PHE A 3 9.93 -20.08 -11.66
CA PHE A 3 9.87 -18.65 -11.31
C PHE A 3 8.42 -18.18 -11.07
N SER A 4 7.55 -19.10 -10.64
CA SER A 4 6.17 -18.80 -10.27
C SER A 4 6.11 -18.19 -8.86
N LEU A 5 5.11 -17.33 -8.64
CA LEU A 5 4.78 -16.88 -7.28
C LEU A 5 3.98 -17.99 -6.56
N PRO A 6 4.08 -18.09 -5.23
CA PRO A 6 3.16 -18.91 -4.44
C PRO A 6 1.70 -18.58 -4.79
N PRO A 7 0.79 -19.58 -4.87
CA PRO A 7 -0.59 -19.36 -5.31
C PRO A 7 -1.36 -18.29 -4.51
N GLU A 8 -1.10 -18.19 -3.21
CA GLU A 8 -1.70 -17.17 -2.34
C GLU A 8 -1.22 -15.76 -2.70
N LEU A 9 0.08 -15.59 -2.95
CA LEU A 9 0.66 -14.32 -3.36
C LEU A 9 0.22 -13.92 -4.77
N GLU A 10 0.10 -14.87 -5.68
CA GLU A 10 -0.45 -14.67 -7.02
C GLU A 10 -1.91 -14.17 -6.95
N THR A 11 -2.71 -14.77 -6.07
CA THR A 11 -4.11 -14.37 -5.82
C THR A 11 -4.18 -12.95 -5.26
N LEU A 12 -3.36 -12.65 -4.24
CA LEU A 12 -3.28 -11.31 -3.65
C LEU A 12 -2.85 -10.26 -4.69
N ARG A 13 -1.80 -10.54 -5.46
CA ARG A 13 -1.33 -9.67 -6.54
C ARG A 13 -2.43 -9.39 -7.56
N ASN A 14 -3.22 -10.40 -7.92
CA ASN A 14 -4.32 -10.25 -8.87
C ASN A 14 -5.46 -9.40 -8.30
N ARG A 15 -5.77 -9.51 -7.00
CA ARG A 15 -6.71 -8.61 -6.31
C ARG A 15 -6.24 -7.16 -6.34
N VAL A 16 -4.98 -6.91 -5.95
CA VAL A 16 -4.38 -5.56 -5.98
C VAL A 16 -4.39 -4.99 -7.40
N ARG A 17 -4.03 -5.79 -8.40
CA ARG A 17 -4.09 -5.39 -9.81
C ARG A 17 -5.51 -4.97 -10.22
N ALA A 18 -6.51 -5.80 -9.90
CA ALA A 18 -7.89 -5.50 -10.24
C ALA A 18 -8.41 -4.23 -9.56
N PHE A 19 -8.05 -4.00 -8.30
CA PHE A 19 -8.36 -2.76 -7.60
C PHE A 19 -7.73 -1.55 -8.30
N VAL A 20 -6.43 -1.61 -8.60
CA VAL A 20 -5.72 -0.51 -9.28
C VAL A 20 -6.31 -0.22 -10.65
N ASP A 21 -6.55 -1.25 -11.46
CA ASP A 21 -7.10 -1.10 -12.82
C ASP A 21 -8.53 -0.53 -12.82
N SER A 22 -9.36 -0.89 -11.84
CA SER A 22 -10.77 -0.49 -11.82
C SER A 22 -11.07 0.75 -11.00
N GLN A 23 -10.27 1.04 -9.96
CA GLN A 23 -10.55 2.11 -8.99
C GLN A 23 -9.54 3.25 -9.05
N VAL A 24 -8.27 2.98 -9.40
CA VAL A 24 -7.19 3.98 -9.32
C VAL A 24 -6.86 4.56 -10.68
N VAL A 25 -6.60 3.71 -11.68
CA VAL A 25 -6.25 4.13 -13.05
C VAL A 25 -7.28 5.09 -13.66
N PRO A 26 -8.60 4.87 -13.55
CA PRO A 26 -9.59 5.76 -14.16
C PRO A 26 -9.60 7.19 -13.58
N VAL A 27 -9.04 7.38 -12.38
CA VAL A 27 -9.06 8.66 -11.65
C VAL A 27 -7.66 9.16 -11.32
N GLU A 28 -6.62 8.57 -11.91
CA GLU A 28 -5.22 8.89 -11.64
C GLU A 28 -4.92 10.39 -11.84
N GLU A 29 -5.35 10.96 -12.96
CA GLU A 29 -5.11 12.39 -13.25
C GLU A 29 -5.77 13.29 -12.22
N GLN A 30 -6.99 12.95 -11.78
CA GLN A 30 -7.71 13.69 -10.75
C GLN A 30 -7.03 13.57 -9.39
N LEU A 31 -6.52 12.39 -9.03
CA LEU A 31 -5.75 12.18 -7.80
C LEU A 31 -4.49 13.07 -7.79
N ILE A 32 -3.76 13.09 -8.90
CA ILE A 32 -2.55 13.91 -9.04
C ILE A 32 -2.88 15.41 -8.95
N ALA A 33 -3.97 15.86 -9.57
CA ALA A 33 -4.41 17.25 -9.49
C ALA A 33 -4.80 17.64 -8.06
N GLN A 34 -5.65 16.83 -7.41
CA GLN A 34 -6.10 17.06 -6.04
C GLN A 34 -4.94 17.13 -5.03
N ASP A 35 -3.92 16.30 -5.22
CA ASP A 35 -2.75 16.31 -4.36
C ASP A 35 -1.95 17.60 -4.48
N ARG A 36 -1.75 18.11 -5.71
CA ARG A 36 -1.09 19.40 -5.95
C ARG A 36 -1.85 20.57 -5.33
N ASP A 37 -3.17 20.49 -5.33
CA ASP A 37 -4.05 21.50 -4.76
C ASP A 37 -4.24 21.35 -3.24
N GLY A 38 -3.64 20.33 -2.62
CA GLY A 38 -3.72 20.07 -1.18
C GLY A 38 -5.10 19.57 -0.71
N SER A 39 -5.92 19.04 -1.62
CA SER A 39 -7.27 18.55 -1.34
C SER A 39 -7.40 17.05 -1.64
N PRO A 40 -6.78 16.16 -0.84
CA PRO A 40 -6.68 14.72 -1.14
C PRO A 40 -7.97 13.94 -0.82
N ALA A 41 -9.14 14.52 -1.09
CA ALA A 41 -10.43 13.91 -0.74
C ALA A 41 -10.63 12.56 -1.42
N LEU A 42 -10.32 12.46 -2.72
CA LEU A 42 -10.43 11.22 -3.47
C LEU A 42 -9.40 10.18 -3.04
N LEU A 43 -8.18 10.62 -2.72
CA LEU A 43 -7.15 9.74 -2.17
C LEU A 43 -7.65 9.10 -0.87
N ARG A 44 -8.18 9.90 0.06
CA ARG A 44 -8.74 9.38 1.33
C ARG A 44 -9.85 8.38 1.11
N GLU A 45 -10.76 8.66 0.17
CA GLU A 45 -11.84 7.73 -0.18
C GLU A 45 -11.30 6.38 -0.68
N LEU A 46 -10.31 6.39 -1.57
CA LEU A 46 -9.70 5.16 -2.07
C LEU A 46 -8.91 4.44 -0.97
N GLN A 47 -8.22 5.16 -0.09
CA GLN A 47 -7.53 4.59 1.05
C GLN A 47 -8.50 3.90 2.02
N ASP A 48 -9.68 4.48 2.26
CA ASP A 48 -10.72 3.86 3.10
C ASP A 48 -11.28 2.59 2.46
N ARG A 49 -11.43 2.55 1.13
CA ARG A 49 -11.79 1.32 0.40
C ARG A 49 -10.70 0.24 0.53
N VAL A 50 -9.43 0.61 0.36
CA VAL A 50 -8.29 -0.30 0.53
C VAL A 50 -8.25 -0.87 1.94
N LYS A 51 -8.48 -0.06 2.97
CA LYS A 51 -8.61 -0.52 4.36
C LYS A 51 -9.75 -1.50 4.52
N GLY A 52 -10.92 -1.22 3.94
CA GLY A 52 -12.07 -2.12 3.94
C GLY A 52 -11.81 -3.47 3.25
N GLU A 53 -10.91 -3.51 2.28
CA GLU A 53 -10.49 -4.75 1.59
C GLU A 53 -9.34 -5.50 2.28
N GLY A 54 -8.82 -4.96 3.39
CA GLY A 54 -7.68 -5.52 4.11
C GLY A 54 -6.36 -5.45 3.33
N LEU A 55 -6.20 -4.42 2.49
CA LEU A 55 -5.01 -4.23 1.64
C LEU A 55 -4.12 -3.07 2.12
N TRP A 56 -4.45 -2.46 3.27
CA TRP A 56 -3.73 -1.31 3.83
C TRP A 56 -2.34 -1.70 4.35
N THR A 57 -1.34 -0.84 4.11
CA THR A 57 0.03 -0.98 4.64
C THR A 57 0.59 -2.41 4.51
N PRO A 58 0.63 -2.99 3.29
CA PRO A 58 0.93 -4.42 3.11
C PRO A 58 2.36 -4.82 3.56
N HIS A 59 3.26 -3.86 3.71
CA HIS A 59 4.63 -4.07 4.18
C HIS A 59 4.72 -4.22 5.71
N LEU A 60 3.76 -3.70 6.48
CA LEU A 60 3.79 -3.81 7.93
C LEU A 60 3.37 -5.21 8.41
N PRO A 61 3.86 -5.66 9.58
CA PRO A 61 3.36 -6.86 10.23
C PRO A 61 1.85 -6.78 10.53
N ALA A 62 1.21 -7.95 10.65
CA ALA A 62 -0.22 -8.05 10.94
C ALA A 62 -0.62 -7.44 12.30
N GLU A 63 0.28 -7.41 13.28
CA GLU A 63 0.05 -6.75 14.58
C GLU A 63 -0.17 -5.23 14.47
N TYR A 64 0.29 -4.60 13.38
CA TYR A 64 0.05 -3.18 13.04
C TYR A 64 -0.96 -3.02 11.89
N GLY A 65 -1.77 -4.06 11.61
CA GLY A 65 -2.82 -4.02 10.58
C GLY A 65 -2.32 -4.19 9.14
N GLY A 66 -1.06 -4.55 8.92
CA GLY A 66 -0.51 -4.88 7.60
C GLY A 66 -0.62 -6.35 7.22
N LEU A 67 0.12 -6.76 6.18
CA LEU A 67 0.10 -8.12 5.63
C LEU A 67 1.42 -8.89 5.82
N GLY A 68 2.49 -8.25 6.29
CA GLY A 68 3.77 -8.89 6.61
C GLY A 68 4.45 -9.58 5.41
N LEU A 69 4.26 -9.06 4.19
CA LEU A 69 4.55 -9.78 2.94
C LEU A 69 6.04 -10.00 2.63
N GLY A 70 6.94 -9.35 3.38
CA GLY A 70 8.38 -9.39 3.12
C GLY A 70 8.77 -8.87 1.73
N ALA A 71 10.04 -9.04 1.35
CA ALA A 71 10.58 -8.45 0.11
C ALA A 71 9.93 -9.01 -1.16
N LEU A 72 9.74 -10.33 -1.27
CA LEU A 72 9.16 -10.97 -2.45
C LEU A 72 7.69 -10.55 -2.64
N GLY A 73 6.91 -10.57 -1.55
CA GLY A 73 5.51 -10.18 -1.62
C GLY A 73 5.33 -8.71 -1.94
N MET A 74 6.13 -7.82 -1.33
CA MET A 74 6.14 -6.41 -1.68
C MET A 74 6.56 -6.16 -3.13
N ALA A 75 7.57 -6.86 -3.65
CA ALA A 75 7.95 -6.74 -5.06
C ALA A 75 6.82 -7.15 -6.02
N ALA A 76 6.11 -8.24 -5.71
CA ALA A 76 4.95 -8.68 -6.49
C ALA A 76 3.82 -7.65 -6.46
N LEU A 77 3.53 -7.09 -5.28
CA LEU A 77 2.47 -6.10 -5.10
C LEU A 77 2.83 -4.75 -5.73
N PHE A 78 4.08 -4.29 -5.61
CA PHE A 78 4.53 -3.06 -6.27
C PHE A 78 4.41 -3.13 -7.78
N ARG A 79 4.64 -4.31 -8.39
CA ARG A 79 4.38 -4.49 -9.82
C ARG A 79 2.90 -4.31 -10.18
N ALA A 80 1.98 -4.72 -9.31
CA ALA A 80 0.56 -4.52 -9.52
C ALA A 80 0.14 -3.07 -9.27
N MET A 81 0.61 -2.45 -8.19
CA MET A 81 0.35 -1.06 -7.84
C MET A 81 0.94 -0.08 -8.85
N GLY A 82 2.14 -0.35 -9.35
CA GLY A 82 2.86 0.47 -10.32
C GLY A 82 2.22 0.55 -11.71
N ARG A 83 1.03 -0.04 -11.88
CA ARG A 83 0.16 0.25 -13.04
C ARG A 83 -0.43 1.65 -12.99
N SER A 84 -0.40 2.29 -11.82
CA SER A 84 -0.69 3.70 -11.62
C SER A 84 0.50 4.41 -10.96
N LEU A 85 0.78 5.66 -11.37
CA LEU A 85 1.80 6.52 -10.78
C LEU A 85 1.54 6.82 -9.29
N VAL A 86 0.27 6.78 -8.86
CA VAL A 86 -0.14 7.02 -7.47
C VAL A 86 -0.59 5.74 -6.76
N GLY A 87 -0.42 4.59 -7.40
CA GLY A 87 -0.88 3.29 -6.89
C GLY A 87 -0.40 3.01 -5.46
N PRO A 88 0.92 2.95 -5.19
CA PRO A 88 1.46 2.69 -3.85
C PRO A 88 0.91 3.62 -2.75
N ARG A 89 0.59 4.86 -3.10
CA ARG A 89 0.08 5.86 -2.17
C ARG A 89 -1.34 5.55 -1.71
N VAL A 90 -2.16 4.96 -2.58
CA VAL A 90 -3.50 4.47 -2.23
C VAL A 90 -3.43 3.31 -1.22
N PHE A 91 -2.35 2.54 -1.21
CA PHE A 91 -2.10 1.46 -0.24
C PHE A 91 -1.25 1.88 0.97
N ASN A 92 -0.91 3.17 1.07
CA ASN A 92 -0.04 3.73 2.11
C ASN A 92 1.29 2.99 2.25
N CYS A 93 1.90 2.70 1.11
CA CYS A 93 3.24 2.13 1.03
C CYS A 93 4.09 2.85 -0.02
N ASP A 94 3.82 4.13 -0.23
CA ASP A 94 4.66 5.00 -1.04
C ASP A 94 5.75 5.65 -0.18
N ALA A 95 6.77 6.20 -0.82
CA ALA A 95 7.72 7.05 -0.13
C ALA A 95 7.07 8.41 0.25
N PRO A 96 7.37 8.98 1.42
CA PRO A 96 8.29 8.50 2.45
C PRO A 96 7.65 7.56 3.49
N ASP A 97 6.34 7.34 3.43
CA ASP A 97 5.55 6.70 4.49
C ASP A 97 6.02 5.29 4.81
N GLN A 98 6.26 4.45 3.79
CA GLN A 98 6.78 3.10 4.02
C GLN A 98 8.11 3.13 4.78
N GLY A 99 9.08 3.93 4.32
CA GLY A 99 10.39 4.00 4.96
C GLY A 99 10.31 4.55 6.39
N ASN A 100 9.43 5.52 6.63
CA ASN A 100 9.17 6.05 7.96
C ASN A 100 8.61 4.97 8.88
N MET A 101 7.61 4.20 8.43
CA MET A 101 7.01 3.15 9.25
C MET A 101 7.99 2.00 9.50
N GLU A 102 8.79 1.60 8.50
CA GLU A 102 9.85 0.60 8.67
C GLU A 102 10.93 1.06 9.67
N LEU A 103 11.34 2.33 9.62
CA LEU A 103 12.30 2.89 10.58
C LEU A 103 11.73 2.90 12.00
N LEU A 104 10.46 3.26 12.16
CA LEU A 104 9.79 3.23 13.46
C LEU A 104 9.70 1.81 14.03
N LEU A 105 9.40 0.81 13.20
CA LEU A 105 9.40 -0.59 13.61
C LEU A 105 10.78 -1.06 14.10
N GLN A 106 11.85 -0.62 13.43
CA GLN A 106 13.20 -1.07 13.75
C GLN A 106 13.81 -0.34 14.95
N ALA A 107 13.59 0.97 15.07
CA ALA A 107 14.40 1.81 15.94
C ALA A 107 13.61 2.66 16.95
N ALA A 108 12.28 2.78 16.84
CA ALA A 108 11.51 3.60 17.77
C ALA A 108 11.41 2.95 19.16
N SER A 109 11.41 3.79 20.20
CA SER A 109 11.04 3.35 21.55
C SER A 109 9.58 2.87 21.58
N PRO A 110 9.19 2.03 22.55
CA PRO A 110 7.81 1.54 22.65
C PRO A 110 6.76 2.66 22.65
N GLN A 111 7.05 3.79 23.33
CA GLN A 111 6.13 4.92 23.41
C GLN A 111 5.95 5.64 22.07
N ILE A 112 7.01 5.76 21.27
CA ILE A 112 6.93 6.34 19.93
C ILE A 112 6.21 5.37 18.99
N ARG A 113 6.51 4.07 19.08
CA ARG A 113 5.88 3.04 18.26
C ARG A 113 4.36 3.02 18.44
N ALA A 114 3.90 2.94 19.69
CA ALA A 114 2.48 2.94 20.02
C ALA A 114 1.75 4.24 19.65
N LYS A 115 2.46 5.37 19.50
CA LYS A 115 1.84 6.64 19.10
C LYS A 115 1.63 6.74 17.59
N TYR A 116 2.49 6.11 16.79
CA TYR A 116 2.56 6.36 15.34
C TYR A 116 2.22 5.14 14.48
N LEU A 117 2.26 3.91 15.01
CA LEU A 117 1.96 2.68 14.26
C LEU A 117 0.73 1.92 14.77
N GLU A 118 0.25 2.22 15.98
CA GLU A 118 -0.96 1.65 16.60
C GLU A 118 -2.09 2.69 16.59
#